data_AF-A0A5N5T7Z6-F1
#
_entry.id   AF-A0A5N5T7Z6-F1
#
_cell.length_a   1.000
_cell.length_b   1.000
_cell.length_c   1.000
_cell.angle_alpha   90.00
_cell.angle_beta   90.00
_cell.angle_gamma   90.00
#
_symmetry.space_group_name_H-M   'P 1'
#
loop_
_entity.id
_entity.type
_entity.pdbx_description
1 polymer ?
#
loop_
_entity_poly.entity_id
_entity_poly.type
_entity_poly.pdbx_seq_one_letter_code
_entity_poly.pdbx_strand_id
1 'polypeptide(L)'
;MKVITFNSCNICFVIALTLNFAWSFRYEPNWKSLDSRPLPSWYDEAKIGIFIHWGVFSVPSFGSEWFWKNLHDGSLFYVEFMKKNYRPGFTYQDFGPKFTAEFYNPEEWADIFNASGARYVVLTSKHHEGYTLWPSKYSWNWNAMDVGPGRDLIGDLTVNLYKPEIIWSDGDGEALDQYWKSKEFLAWLFNDSPVKDFVVVNDRWGKGIPCHHGSFYTCHDRYNPGKLLNHKWENCMTLDKSSWGFRREAKLEDYLTIHEVLTIMAETEIYL
;
A
#
# COMPACT_ATOMS: atom_id res chain seq x y z
N MET A 1 -23.70 27.65 -23.04
CA MET A 1 -23.88 29.08 -23.40
C MET A 1 -25.07 29.61 -22.59
N LYS A 2 -24.82 30.29 -21.47
CA LYS A 2 -25.89 30.86 -20.62
C LYS A 2 -25.94 32.37 -20.84
N VAL A 3 -27.08 32.84 -21.34
CA VAL A 3 -27.40 34.26 -21.52
C VAL A 3 -27.81 34.83 -20.17
N ILE A 4 -27.17 35.93 -19.75
CA ILE A 4 -27.59 36.75 -18.60
C ILE A 4 -27.96 38.12 -19.16
N THR A 5 -29.23 38.50 -19.02
CA THR A 5 -29.72 39.86 -19.28
C THR A 5 -29.56 40.71 -18.03
N PHE A 6 -28.88 41.85 -18.13
CA PHE A 6 -28.83 42.87 -17.07
C PHE A 6 -29.97 43.86 -17.25
N ASN A 7 -30.76 44.08 -16.20
CA ASN A 7 -31.55 45.29 -16.04
C ASN A 7 -31.02 46.07 -14.84
N SER A 8 -30.68 47.32 -15.10
CA SER A 8 -30.04 48.29 -14.22
C SER A 8 -30.99 48.79 -13.12
N CYS A 9 -30.54 48.73 -11.86
CA CYS A 9 -31.04 49.60 -10.80
C CYS A 9 -29.94 49.86 -9.76
N ASN A 10 -29.66 51.15 -9.54
CA ASN A 10 -28.64 51.67 -8.63
C ASN A 10 -29.01 51.38 -7.17
N ILE A 11 -28.24 50.51 -6.51
CA ILE A 11 -28.18 50.44 -5.04
C ILE A 11 -26.70 50.32 -4.65
N CYS A 12 -26.20 51.30 -3.89
CA CYS A 12 -24.90 51.25 -3.23
C CYS A 12 -24.85 50.04 -2.30
N PHE A 13 -24.24 48.95 -2.74
CA PHE A 13 -23.79 47.89 -1.85
C PHE A 13 -22.42 48.27 -1.31
N VAL A 14 -22.37 48.60 -0.02
CA VAL A 14 -21.13 48.54 0.76
C VAL A 14 -20.68 47.08 0.72
N ILE A 15 -19.68 46.77 -0.10
CA ILE A 15 -19.02 45.47 -0.09
C ILE A 15 -18.21 45.43 1.22
N ALA A 16 -18.81 44.89 2.27
CA ALA A 16 -18.06 44.40 3.41
C ALA A 16 -17.21 43.23 2.89
N LEU A 17 -15.92 43.48 2.64
CA LEU A 17 -14.92 42.45 2.48
C LEU A 17 -14.84 41.68 3.81
N THR A 18 -15.70 40.67 3.96
CA THR A 18 -15.46 39.63 4.95
C THR A 18 -14.24 38.86 4.46
N LEU A 19 -13.08 39.19 5.03
CA LEU A 19 -11.95 38.29 5.05
C LEU A 19 -12.43 37.00 5.72
N ASN A 20 -12.90 36.06 4.92
CA ASN A 20 -13.04 34.67 5.34
C ASN A 20 -11.61 34.15 5.58
N PHE A 21 -11.07 34.43 6.76
CA PHE A 21 -10.04 33.59 7.33
C PHE A 21 -10.70 32.24 7.57
N ALA A 22 -10.74 31.40 6.53
CA ALA A 22 -10.89 29.98 6.73
C ALA A 22 -9.66 29.55 7.52
N TRP A 23 -9.78 29.47 8.84
CA TRP A 23 -8.85 28.74 9.67
C TRP A 23 -8.90 27.30 9.17
N SER A 24 -7.96 26.94 8.28
CA SER A 24 -7.75 25.54 7.93
C SER A 24 -7.29 24.86 9.22
N PHE A 25 -8.17 24.05 9.82
CA PHE A 25 -7.78 23.18 10.92
C PHE A 25 -6.58 22.36 10.45
N ARG A 26 -5.45 22.46 11.17
CA ARG A 26 -4.24 21.70 10.87
C ARG A 26 -4.11 20.56 11.86
N TYR A 27 -3.71 19.41 11.36
CA TYR A 27 -3.42 18.25 12.18
C TYR A 27 -2.05 18.40 12.84
N GLU A 28 -2.01 18.29 14.17
CA GLU A 28 -0.79 18.29 14.97
C GLU A 28 -0.15 16.90 14.96
N PRO A 29 1.18 16.76 15.14
CA PRO A 29 1.89 15.47 15.15
C PRO A 29 1.68 14.70 16.47
N ASN A 30 0.42 14.48 16.84
CA ASN A 30 0.00 13.65 17.95
C ASN A 30 -1.25 12.84 17.57
N TRP A 31 -1.36 11.62 18.10
CA TRP A 31 -2.45 10.70 17.75
C TRP A 31 -3.84 11.27 17.97
N LYS A 32 -4.07 12.00 19.08
CA LYS A 32 -5.36 12.65 19.34
C LYS A 32 -5.79 13.58 18.20
N SER A 33 -4.85 14.31 17.61
CA SER A 33 -5.13 15.17 16.46
C SER A 33 -5.26 14.36 15.18
N LEU A 34 -4.34 13.44 14.91
CA LEU A 34 -4.30 12.66 13.66
C LEU A 34 -5.54 11.76 13.51
N ASP A 35 -5.94 11.07 14.57
CA ASP A 35 -7.09 10.16 14.58
C ASP A 35 -8.43 10.91 14.56
N SER A 36 -8.43 12.23 14.75
CA SER A 36 -9.63 13.06 14.58
C SER A 36 -9.98 13.32 13.11
N ARG A 37 -9.10 12.94 12.18
CA ARG A 37 -9.33 13.12 10.75
C ARG A 37 -10.49 12.22 10.29
N PRO A 38 -11.53 12.77 9.64
CA PRO A 38 -12.62 11.96 9.12
C PRO A 38 -12.12 11.02 8.01
N LEU A 39 -12.68 9.82 7.98
CA LEU A 39 -12.42 8.87 6.91
C LEU A 39 -13.01 9.39 5.58
N PRO A 40 -12.22 9.48 4.49
CA PRO A 40 -12.75 9.78 3.16
C PRO A 40 -13.77 8.73 2.72
N SER A 41 -14.92 9.16 2.16
CA SER A 41 -16.04 8.27 1.86
C SER A 41 -15.69 7.18 0.84
N TRP A 42 -14.82 7.49 -0.12
CA TRP A 42 -14.40 6.52 -1.14
C TRP A 42 -13.83 5.23 -0.52
N TYR A 43 -13.10 5.33 0.60
CA TYR A 43 -12.50 4.16 1.24
C TYR A 43 -13.56 3.31 1.95
N ASP A 44 -14.58 3.95 2.52
CA ASP A 44 -15.71 3.22 3.08
C ASP A 44 -16.52 2.50 1.99
N GLU A 45 -16.68 3.12 0.82
CA GLU A 45 -17.44 2.60 -0.32
C GLU A 45 -16.69 1.54 -1.13
N ALA A 46 -15.35 1.54 -1.10
CA ALA A 46 -14.52 0.71 -1.97
C ALA A 46 -14.66 -0.80 -1.72
N LYS A 47 -14.72 -1.21 -0.45
CA LYS A 47 -14.91 -2.59 0.06
C LYS A 47 -13.82 -3.62 -0.31
N ILE A 48 -13.42 -3.68 -1.58
CA ILE A 48 -12.53 -4.71 -2.12
C ILE A 48 -11.33 -4.03 -2.79
N GLY A 49 -10.13 -4.46 -2.40
CA GLY A 49 -8.87 -4.08 -3.04
C GLY A 49 -7.99 -5.27 -3.39
N ILE A 50 -6.96 -5.01 -4.20
CA ILE A 50 -5.92 -6.00 -4.56
C ILE A 50 -4.58 -5.57 -3.98
N PHE A 51 -3.93 -6.47 -3.24
CA PHE A 51 -2.57 -6.28 -2.77
C PHE A 51 -1.58 -7.07 -3.64
N ILE A 52 -0.56 -6.40 -4.14
CA ILE A 52 0.47 -6.97 -5.01
C ILE A 52 1.82 -6.94 -4.28
N HIS A 53 2.37 -8.12 -3.99
CA HIS A 53 3.73 -8.28 -3.50
C HIS A 53 4.65 -8.66 -4.66
N TRP A 54 5.44 -7.70 -5.12
CA TRP A 54 6.31 -7.85 -6.28
C TRP A 54 7.66 -7.18 -6.04
N GLY A 55 8.73 -7.89 -6.35
CA GLY A 55 10.10 -7.46 -6.07
C GLY A 55 11.11 -8.47 -6.58
N VAL A 56 12.37 -8.32 -6.15
CA VAL A 56 13.46 -9.21 -6.61
C VAL A 56 13.22 -10.65 -6.17
N PHE A 57 12.53 -10.87 -5.05
CA PHE A 57 12.14 -12.19 -4.55
C PHE A 57 11.25 -12.97 -5.54
N SER A 58 10.58 -12.29 -6.47
CA SER A 58 9.78 -12.93 -7.51
C SER A 58 10.64 -13.64 -8.57
N VAL A 59 11.94 -13.33 -8.68
CA VAL A 59 12.86 -13.98 -9.63
C VAL A 59 13.19 -15.42 -9.23
N PRO A 60 13.70 -15.71 -8.01
CA PRO A 60 13.88 -17.09 -7.58
C PRO A 60 12.54 -17.81 -7.46
N SER A 61 11.44 -17.09 -7.19
CA SER A 61 10.07 -17.62 -7.14
C SER A 61 9.95 -18.86 -6.26
N PHE A 62 10.47 -18.80 -5.03
CA PHE A 62 10.59 -19.95 -4.14
C PHE A 62 10.38 -19.58 -2.68
N GLY A 63 9.56 -20.34 -1.96
CA GLY A 63 9.30 -20.12 -0.55
C GLY A 63 8.35 -18.94 -0.30
N SER A 64 8.88 -17.72 -0.29
CA SER A 64 8.09 -16.50 -0.13
C SER A 64 8.86 -15.21 -0.43
N GLU A 65 8.20 -14.07 -0.29
CA GLU A 65 8.79 -12.72 -0.30
C GLU A 65 9.88 -12.50 0.76
N TRP A 66 9.99 -13.39 1.74
CA TRP A 66 11.05 -13.40 2.76
C TRP A 66 12.32 -14.14 2.31
N PHE A 67 12.45 -14.48 1.01
CA PHE A 67 13.59 -15.23 0.47
C PHE A 67 14.94 -14.69 0.95
N TRP A 68 15.17 -13.38 0.82
CA TRP A 68 16.43 -12.76 1.22
C TRP A 68 16.75 -12.96 2.71
N LYS A 69 15.77 -12.65 3.58
CA LYS A 69 15.92 -12.82 5.03
C LYS A 69 16.19 -14.27 5.39
N ASN A 70 15.38 -15.20 4.88
CA ASN A 70 15.51 -16.61 5.21
C ASN A 70 16.82 -17.21 4.69
N LEU A 71 17.30 -16.76 3.53
CA LEU A 71 18.62 -17.12 3.03
C LEU A 71 19.74 -16.55 3.92
N HIS A 72 19.62 -15.29 4.32
CA HIS A 72 20.58 -14.60 5.19
C HIS A 72 20.68 -15.28 6.58
N ASP A 73 19.54 -15.66 7.15
CA ASP A 73 19.45 -16.36 8.44
C ASP A 73 19.89 -17.83 8.36
N GLY A 74 20.28 -18.31 7.16
CA GLY A 74 20.82 -19.66 6.98
C GLY A 74 19.77 -20.77 6.97
N SER A 75 18.51 -20.46 6.64
CA SER A 75 17.47 -21.48 6.50
C SER A 75 17.88 -22.53 5.46
N LEU A 76 17.99 -23.78 5.90
CA LEU A 76 18.42 -24.90 5.06
C LEU A 76 17.56 -25.04 3.80
N PHE A 77 16.26 -24.74 3.89
CA PHE A 77 15.33 -24.78 2.75
C PHE A 77 15.78 -23.86 1.61
N TYR A 78 16.17 -22.62 1.93
CA TYR A 78 16.62 -21.63 0.95
C TYR A 78 18.09 -21.85 0.55
N VAL A 79 18.96 -22.23 1.50
CA VAL A 79 20.37 -22.51 1.24
C VAL A 79 20.54 -23.68 0.26
N GLU A 80 19.79 -24.78 0.45
CA GLU A 80 19.86 -25.94 -0.45
C GLU A 80 19.26 -25.63 -1.82
N PHE A 81 18.19 -24.83 -1.89
CA PHE A 81 17.69 -24.30 -3.15
C PHE A 81 18.76 -23.51 -3.89
N MET A 82 19.48 -22.62 -3.20
CA MET A 82 20.56 -21.84 -3.82
C MET A 82 21.70 -22.72 -4.33
N LYS A 83 22.18 -23.67 -3.51
CA LYS A 83 23.25 -24.61 -3.89
C LYS A 83 22.89 -25.50 -5.08
N LYS A 84 21.63 -25.93 -5.15
CA LYS A 84 21.16 -26.84 -6.20
C LYS A 84 20.99 -26.15 -7.56
N ASN A 85 20.56 -24.89 -7.55
CA ASN A 85 20.10 -24.21 -8.77
C ASN A 85 21.06 -23.12 -9.29
N TYR A 86 22.00 -22.66 -8.48
CA TYR A 86 22.90 -21.55 -8.84
C TYR A 86 24.37 -21.90 -8.60
N ARG A 87 25.26 -21.21 -9.33
CA ARG A 87 26.71 -21.40 -9.21
C ARG A 87 27.20 -21.10 -7.78
N PRO A 88 28.31 -21.72 -7.33
CA PRO A 88 28.96 -21.33 -6.08
C PRO A 88 29.24 -19.81 -6.03
N GLY A 89 28.94 -19.19 -4.89
CA GLY A 89 29.11 -17.75 -4.69
C GLY A 89 27.99 -16.87 -5.24
N PHE A 90 26.92 -17.44 -5.83
CA PHE A 90 25.73 -16.66 -6.21
C PHE A 90 25.00 -16.15 -4.97
N THR A 91 24.73 -14.85 -4.95
CA THR A 91 24.11 -14.11 -3.84
C THR A 91 22.69 -13.69 -4.21
N TYR A 92 21.93 -13.17 -3.22
CA TYR A 92 20.60 -12.65 -3.49
C TYR A 92 20.61 -11.47 -4.48
N GLN A 93 21.62 -10.61 -4.37
CA GLN A 93 21.77 -9.42 -5.20
C GLN A 93 21.96 -9.76 -6.68
N ASP A 94 22.50 -10.94 -7.00
CA ASP A 94 22.63 -11.42 -8.38
C ASP A 94 21.27 -11.68 -9.06
N PHE A 95 20.16 -11.73 -8.30
CA PHE A 95 18.80 -11.74 -8.86
C PHE A 95 18.33 -10.37 -9.34
N GLY A 96 18.88 -9.27 -8.81
CA GLY A 96 18.45 -7.91 -9.16
C GLY A 96 18.45 -7.64 -10.67
N PRO A 97 19.57 -7.85 -11.39
CA PRO A 97 19.62 -7.67 -12.85
C PRO A 97 18.72 -8.63 -13.64
N LYS A 98 18.24 -9.72 -13.02
CA LYS A 98 17.34 -10.71 -13.63
C LYS A 98 15.87 -10.36 -13.44
N PHE A 99 15.57 -9.42 -12.54
CA PHE A 99 14.23 -8.85 -12.40
C PHE A 99 14.00 -7.86 -13.54
N THR A 100 13.65 -8.33 -14.73
CA THR A 100 13.55 -7.48 -15.94
C THR A 100 12.17 -6.87 -16.15
N ALA A 101 11.14 -7.44 -15.51
CA ALA A 101 9.73 -7.07 -15.75
C ALA A 101 9.35 -7.05 -17.24
N GLU A 102 9.90 -7.97 -18.03
CA GLU A 102 9.82 -7.98 -19.51
C GLU A 102 8.39 -7.90 -20.06
N PHE A 103 7.43 -8.53 -19.38
CA PHE A 103 6.01 -8.55 -19.77
C PHE A 103 5.13 -7.63 -18.92
N TYR A 104 5.71 -6.68 -18.19
CA TYR A 104 4.93 -5.77 -17.36
C TYR A 104 4.20 -4.71 -18.21
N ASN A 105 2.88 -4.86 -18.28
CA ASN A 105 1.96 -3.89 -18.84
C ASN A 105 1.00 -3.37 -17.74
N PRO A 106 1.13 -2.11 -17.29
CA PRO A 106 0.26 -1.57 -16.24
C PRO A 106 -1.20 -1.44 -16.68
N GLU A 107 -1.48 -1.25 -17.97
CA GLU A 107 -2.85 -1.15 -18.50
C GLU A 107 -3.56 -2.50 -18.42
N GLU A 108 -2.88 -3.58 -18.80
CA GLU A 108 -3.42 -4.95 -18.70
C GLU A 108 -3.70 -5.32 -17.23
N TRP A 109 -2.81 -4.93 -16.32
CA TRP A 109 -3.04 -5.10 -14.89
C TRP A 109 -4.28 -4.33 -14.42
N ALA A 110 -4.42 -3.06 -14.83
CA ALA A 110 -5.57 -2.25 -14.50
C ALA A 110 -6.89 -2.85 -15.01
N ASP A 111 -6.89 -3.39 -16.23
CA ASP A 111 -8.03 -4.09 -16.81
C ASP A 111 -8.42 -5.33 -15.98
N ILE A 112 -7.44 -6.12 -15.55
CA ILE A 112 -7.66 -7.30 -14.69
C ILE A 112 -8.23 -6.88 -13.32
N PHE A 113 -7.68 -5.85 -12.68
CA PHE A 113 -8.16 -5.38 -11.39
C PHE A 113 -9.57 -4.80 -11.47
N ASN A 114 -9.88 -4.08 -12.54
CA ASN A 114 -11.23 -3.59 -12.78
C ASN A 114 -12.21 -4.74 -13.02
N ALA A 115 -11.81 -5.75 -13.80
CA ALA A 115 -12.62 -6.94 -14.08
C ALA A 115 -12.88 -7.81 -12.84
N SER A 116 -11.97 -7.83 -11.86
CA SER A 116 -12.18 -8.53 -10.58
C SER A 116 -13.19 -7.85 -9.66
N GLY A 117 -13.57 -6.60 -9.96
CA GLY A 117 -14.45 -5.78 -9.14
C GLY A 117 -13.74 -5.00 -8.05
N ALA A 118 -12.41 -5.06 -7.97
CA ALA A 118 -11.64 -4.26 -7.02
C ALA A 118 -11.80 -2.77 -7.28
N ARG A 119 -11.70 -1.97 -6.22
CA ARG A 119 -11.84 -0.50 -6.24
C ARG A 119 -10.57 0.23 -5.90
N TYR A 120 -9.58 -0.47 -5.35
CA TYR A 120 -8.24 0.07 -5.11
C TYR A 120 -7.19 -1.03 -5.23
N VAL A 121 -5.93 -0.62 -5.36
CA VAL A 121 -4.77 -1.50 -5.49
C VAL A 121 -3.67 -0.99 -4.57
N VAL A 122 -3.04 -1.90 -3.84
CA VAL A 122 -1.84 -1.63 -3.03
C VAL A 122 -0.68 -2.41 -3.64
N LEU A 123 0.28 -1.71 -4.22
CA LEU A 123 1.50 -2.30 -4.77
C LEU A 123 2.65 -2.06 -3.78
N THR A 124 3.40 -3.12 -3.46
CA THR A 124 4.62 -3.01 -2.64
C THR A 124 5.64 -2.09 -3.33
N SER A 125 5.71 -0.84 -2.89
CA SER A 125 6.70 0.10 -3.40
C SER A 125 8.11 -0.34 -3.00
N LYS A 126 8.27 -0.80 -1.76
CA LYS A 126 9.50 -1.34 -1.18
C LYS A 126 9.11 -2.39 -0.14
N HIS A 127 9.69 -3.58 -0.24
CA HIS A 127 9.51 -4.64 0.75
C HIS A 127 10.72 -4.74 1.71
N HIS A 128 10.74 -5.72 2.62
CA HIS A 128 11.80 -5.89 3.62
C HIS A 128 13.22 -6.07 3.04
N GLU A 129 13.33 -6.52 1.79
CA GLU A 129 14.61 -6.62 1.06
C GLU A 129 15.21 -5.26 0.66
N GLY A 130 14.46 -4.16 0.85
CA GLY A 130 14.93 -2.80 0.61
C GLY A 130 14.96 -2.35 -0.85
N TYR A 131 14.67 -3.24 -1.80
CA TYR A 131 14.59 -2.90 -3.22
C TYR A 131 13.36 -2.02 -3.49
N THR A 132 13.54 -0.88 -4.15
CA THR A 132 12.43 0.03 -4.47
C THR A 132 11.99 -0.14 -5.91
N LEU A 133 10.68 -0.23 -6.13
CA LEU A 133 10.06 -0.29 -7.47
C LEU A 133 9.99 1.07 -8.18
N TRP A 134 10.61 2.11 -7.61
CA TRP A 134 10.72 3.46 -8.14
C TRP A 134 12.19 3.95 -8.03
N PRO A 135 12.62 4.99 -8.76
CA PRO A 135 13.99 5.52 -8.75
C PRO A 135 14.30 6.29 -7.45
N SER A 136 14.39 5.57 -6.33
CA SER A 136 14.66 6.15 -5.02
C SER A 136 16.10 6.63 -4.91
N LYS A 137 16.28 7.91 -4.56
CA LYS A 137 17.62 8.47 -4.22
C LYS A 137 18.23 7.85 -2.96
N TYR A 138 17.41 7.21 -2.12
CA TYR A 138 17.85 6.62 -0.84
C TYR A 138 18.20 5.13 -0.96
N SER A 139 17.69 4.45 -1.99
CA SER A 139 18.07 3.07 -2.33
C SER A 139 18.95 3.07 -3.59
N TRP A 140 20.01 3.87 -3.56
CA TRP A 140 20.94 4.00 -4.68
C TRP A 140 21.51 2.63 -5.08
N ASN A 141 21.46 2.31 -6.38
CA ASN A 141 21.93 1.04 -6.94
C ASN A 141 21.20 -0.22 -6.40
N TRP A 142 20.00 -0.05 -5.83
CA TRP A 142 19.11 -1.13 -5.41
C TRP A 142 17.64 -0.75 -5.62
N ASN A 143 17.31 -0.42 -6.86
CA ASN A 143 15.98 -0.03 -7.29
C ASN A 143 15.71 -0.37 -8.77
N ALA A 144 14.44 -0.33 -9.18
CA ALA A 144 13.98 -0.73 -10.52
C ALA A 144 14.50 0.12 -11.69
N MET A 145 14.97 1.33 -11.42
CA MET A 145 15.61 2.16 -12.45
C MET A 145 17.08 1.81 -12.63
N ASP A 146 17.82 1.62 -11.53
CA ASP A 146 19.27 1.38 -11.57
C ASP A 146 19.63 -0.07 -11.91
N VAL A 147 18.83 -1.04 -11.44
CA VAL A 147 19.13 -2.48 -11.54
C VAL A 147 17.87 -3.25 -11.93
N GLY A 148 17.93 -4.00 -13.03
CA GLY A 148 16.82 -4.86 -13.48
C GLY A 148 15.99 -4.19 -14.59
N PRO A 149 14.75 -3.73 -14.34
CA PRO A 149 13.84 -3.30 -15.41
C PRO A 149 14.26 -2.04 -16.17
N GLY A 150 15.06 -1.17 -15.54
CA GLY A 150 15.32 0.15 -16.10
C GLY A 150 14.02 0.96 -16.26
N ARG A 151 13.10 0.86 -15.30
CA ARG A 151 11.76 1.46 -15.36
C ARG A 151 11.23 1.88 -13.98
N ASP A 152 10.46 2.97 -13.92
CA ASP A 152 9.73 3.38 -12.72
C ASP A 152 8.37 2.67 -12.64
N LEU A 153 8.39 1.45 -12.09
CA LEU A 153 7.23 0.57 -12.05
C LEU A 153 6.07 1.13 -11.21
N ILE A 154 6.38 1.86 -10.13
CA ILE A 154 5.37 2.54 -9.32
C ILE A 154 4.79 3.72 -10.08
N GLY A 155 5.64 4.53 -10.72
CA GLY A 155 5.21 5.66 -11.54
C GLY A 155 4.28 5.21 -12.66
N ASP A 156 4.60 4.12 -13.35
CA ASP A 156 3.77 3.57 -14.43
C ASP A 156 2.35 3.20 -13.98
N LEU A 157 2.21 2.60 -12.79
CA LEU A 157 0.89 2.24 -12.27
C LEU A 157 0.18 3.46 -11.66
N THR A 158 0.88 4.29 -10.89
CA THR A 158 0.26 5.35 -10.10
C THR A 158 0.11 6.68 -10.85
N VAL A 159 1.17 7.18 -11.48
CA VAL A 159 1.11 8.48 -12.17
C VAL A 159 0.21 8.41 -13.39
N ASN A 160 0.18 7.27 -14.08
CA ASN A 160 -0.57 7.14 -15.33
C ASN A 160 -2.00 6.62 -15.13
N LEU A 161 -2.26 5.78 -14.12
CA LEU A 161 -3.55 5.08 -13.98
C LEU A 161 -4.24 5.28 -12.61
N TYR A 162 -3.49 5.42 -11.51
CA TYR A 162 -4.05 5.44 -10.14
C TYR A 162 -3.43 6.48 -9.20
N LYS A 163 -4.22 7.39 -8.63
CA LYS A 163 -3.67 8.30 -7.60
C LYS A 163 -3.29 7.52 -6.33
N PRO A 164 -2.24 7.91 -5.60
CA PRO A 164 -1.92 7.29 -4.32
C PRO A 164 -2.91 7.77 -3.24
N GLU A 165 -3.97 6.99 -3.04
CA GLU A 165 -5.01 7.27 -2.05
C GLU A 165 -4.84 6.43 -0.77
N ILE A 166 -3.92 5.47 -0.76
CA ILE A 166 -3.56 4.68 0.43
C ILE A 166 -2.06 4.72 0.64
N ILE A 167 -1.62 5.02 1.86
CA ILE A 167 -0.27 4.70 2.32
C ILE A 167 -0.37 3.55 3.33
N TRP A 168 -0.01 2.36 2.87
CA TRP A 168 -0.06 1.13 3.66
C TRP A 168 1.37 0.83 4.16
N SER A 169 1.64 1.08 5.44
CA SER A 169 2.96 0.83 6.04
C SER A 169 3.04 -0.57 6.63
N ASP A 170 4.26 -1.11 6.74
CA ASP A 170 4.54 -2.39 7.40
C ASP A 170 5.95 -2.38 8.01
N GLY A 171 6.27 -3.41 8.80
CA GLY A 171 7.55 -3.53 9.50
C GLY A 171 7.64 -2.66 10.76
N ASP A 172 6.50 -2.34 11.34
CA ASP A 172 6.35 -1.46 12.50
C ASP A 172 6.86 -2.05 13.81
N GLY A 173 6.97 -3.38 13.91
CA GLY A 173 7.39 -4.08 15.12
C GLY A 173 8.82 -3.77 15.61
N GLU A 174 9.69 -3.26 14.73
CA GLU A 174 11.12 -3.06 15.01
C GLU A 174 11.42 -1.79 15.81
N ALA A 175 10.56 -0.76 15.73
CA ALA A 175 10.78 0.49 16.47
C ALA A 175 9.48 1.27 16.74
N LEU A 176 9.53 2.17 17.72
CA LEU A 176 8.41 3.04 18.08
C LEU A 176 8.14 4.10 16.98
N ASP A 177 6.93 4.64 16.97
CA ASP A 177 6.49 5.73 16.08
C ASP A 177 7.40 6.98 16.15
N GLN A 178 8.05 7.21 17.30
CA GLN A 178 8.99 8.33 17.45
C GLN A 178 10.30 8.12 16.68
N TYR A 179 10.78 6.88 16.59
CA TYR A 179 11.99 6.58 15.83
C TYR A 179 11.75 6.82 14.33
N TRP A 180 10.59 6.38 13.84
CA TRP A 180 10.16 6.56 12.45
C TRP A 180 9.73 7.99 12.11
N LYS A 181 9.50 8.84 13.12
CA LYS A 181 8.87 10.16 12.97
C LYS A 181 7.52 10.06 12.28
N SER A 182 6.76 9.01 12.59
CA SER A 182 5.52 8.68 11.89
C SER A 182 4.49 9.79 12.04
N LYS A 183 4.37 10.38 13.24
CA LYS A 183 3.37 11.41 13.51
C LYS A 183 3.66 12.70 12.76
N GLU A 184 4.92 13.07 12.63
CA GLU A 184 5.36 14.22 11.83
C GLU A 184 5.08 14.00 10.35
N PHE A 185 5.36 12.80 9.83
CA PHE A 185 5.03 12.44 8.47
C PHE A 185 3.52 12.46 8.22
N LEU A 186 2.72 11.86 9.09
CA LEU A 186 1.26 11.83 8.97
C LEU A 186 0.64 13.23 9.07
N ALA A 187 1.16 14.08 9.96
CA ALA A 187 0.73 15.48 10.04
C ALA A 187 1.01 16.23 8.73
N TRP A 188 2.20 16.06 8.13
CA TRP A 188 2.48 16.61 6.80
C TRP A 188 1.55 16.02 5.72
N LEU A 189 1.35 14.70 5.75
CA LEU A 189 0.52 13.98 4.78
C LEU A 189 -0.91 14.53 4.76
N PHE A 190 -1.50 14.78 5.93
CA PHE A 190 -2.87 15.27 6.06
C PHE A 190 -3.02 16.78 5.91
N ASN A 191 -1.96 17.57 6.03
CA ASN A 191 -2.04 19.02 5.92
C ASN A 191 -1.60 19.55 4.56
N ASP A 192 -0.52 18.99 4.00
CA ASP A 192 0.26 19.65 2.95
C ASP A 192 0.46 18.76 1.71
N SER A 193 0.26 17.45 1.81
CA SER A 193 0.42 16.58 0.65
C SER A 193 -0.60 16.88 -0.46
N PRO A 194 -0.28 16.58 -1.74
CA PRO A 194 -1.22 16.72 -2.85
C PRO A 194 -2.45 15.81 -2.76
N VAL A 195 -2.42 14.83 -1.86
CA VAL A 195 -3.45 13.79 -1.69
C VAL A 195 -4.18 13.89 -0.36
N LYS A 196 -3.91 14.94 0.42
CA LYS A 196 -4.38 15.12 1.80
C LYS A 196 -5.89 14.97 2.01
N ASP A 197 -6.69 15.32 1.01
CA ASP A 197 -8.15 15.30 1.09
C ASP A 197 -8.73 13.88 0.97
N PHE A 198 -7.99 12.94 0.41
CA PHE A 198 -8.47 11.58 0.11
C PHE A 198 -7.56 10.46 0.62
N VAL A 199 -6.31 10.74 0.99
CA VAL A 199 -5.39 9.70 1.44
C VAL A 199 -5.87 9.03 2.73
N VAL A 200 -5.72 7.72 2.84
CA VAL A 200 -5.89 6.96 4.09
C VAL A 200 -4.62 6.23 4.46
N VAL A 201 -4.47 5.94 5.75
CA VAL A 201 -3.33 5.19 6.27
C VAL A 201 -3.81 4.05 7.15
N ASN A 202 -3.11 2.92 7.11
CA ASN A 202 -3.36 1.81 8.04
C ASN A 202 -2.81 2.15 9.46
N ASP A 203 -2.76 1.16 10.33
CA ASP A 203 -2.39 1.26 11.74
C ASP A 203 -0.96 0.75 12.07
N ARG A 204 -0.09 0.61 11.06
CA ARG A 204 1.25 0.01 11.23
C ARG A 204 2.36 1.05 11.18
N TRP A 205 2.30 2.04 12.08
CA TRP A 205 3.22 3.18 12.09
C TRP A 205 4.28 3.15 13.20
N GLY A 206 4.33 2.06 13.95
CA GLY A 206 5.34 1.79 14.97
C GLY A 206 4.86 0.72 15.96
N LYS A 207 5.79 0.24 16.79
CA LYS A 207 5.47 -0.76 17.81
C LYS A 207 4.40 -0.24 18.78
N GLY A 208 3.32 -1.01 18.91
CA GLY A 208 2.18 -0.69 19.80
C GLY A 208 1.15 0.26 19.17
N ILE A 209 1.24 0.54 17.87
CA ILE A 209 0.27 1.33 17.11
C ILE A 209 -0.87 0.47 16.51
N PRO A 210 -0.65 -0.79 16.08
CA PRO A 210 -1.75 -1.60 15.51
C PRO A 210 -2.94 -1.73 16.46
N CYS A 211 -4.15 -1.68 15.90
CA CYS A 211 -5.45 -1.59 16.59
C CYS A 211 -5.70 -0.33 17.43
N HIS A 212 -4.85 0.70 17.36
CA HIS A 212 -4.98 1.90 18.20
C HIS A 212 -5.11 3.21 17.42
N HIS A 213 -4.44 3.33 16.26
CA HIS A 213 -4.35 4.58 15.51
C HIS A 213 -4.42 4.35 14.00
N GLY A 214 -4.55 5.42 13.21
CA GLY A 214 -4.62 5.35 11.74
C GLY A 214 -6.04 5.53 11.20
N SER A 215 -6.19 5.64 9.88
CA SER A 215 -7.51 5.81 9.26
C SER A 215 -8.34 4.53 9.28
N PHE A 216 -7.67 3.37 9.29
CA PHE A 216 -8.30 2.07 9.45
C PHE A 216 -7.36 1.08 10.14
N TYR A 217 -7.93 0.10 10.82
CA TYR A 217 -7.18 -0.93 11.53
C TYR A 217 -6.91 -2.15 10.65
N THR A 218 -5.68 -2.63 10.67
CA THR A 218 -5.31 -3.94 10.16
C THR A 218 -4.91 -4.87 11.29
N CYS A 219 -4.46 -4.36 12.45
CA CYS A 219 -4.11 -5.11 13.67
C CYS A 219 -2.98 -6.17 13.52
N HIS A 220 -3.20 -7.17 12.68
CA HIS A 220 -2.27 -8.19 12.25
C HIS A 220 -2.73 -8.77 10.90
N ASP A 221 -1.89 -9.57 10.25
CA ASP A 221 -2.28 -10.19 8.98
C ASP A 221 -3.53 -11.05 9.15
N ARG A 222 -4.43 -11.01 8.16
CA ARG A 222 -5.71 -11.73 8.17
C ARG A 222 -6.61 -11.38 9.36
N TYR A 223 -6.55 -10.12 9.81
CA TYR A 223 -7.40 -9.65 10.92
C TYR A 223 -8.87 -9.79 10.57
N ASN A 224 -9.62 -10.35 11.51
CA ASN A 224 -11.08 -10.39 11.48
C ASN A 224 -11.57 -10.22 12.94
N PRO A 225 -12.28 -9.14 13.27
CA PRO A 225 -12.70 -8.88 14.65
C PRO A 225 -13.81 -9.82 15.14
N GLY A 226 -14.51 -10.53 14.24
CA GLY A 226 -15.66 -11.37 14.57
C GLY A 226 -16.86 -10.60 15.17
N LYS A 227 -16.82 -9.27 15.10
CA LYS A 227 -17.83 -8.34 15.63
C LYS A 227 -17.71 -7.00 14.94
N LEU A 228 -18.81 -6.24 14.93
CA LEU A 228 -18.81 -4.87 14.43
C LEU A 228 -17.85 -3.99 15.27
N LEU A 229 -17.05 -3.19 14.59
CA LEU A 229 -16.17 -2.19 15.19
C LEU A 229 -16.70 -0.78 14.91
N ASN A 230 -16.49 0.13 15.87
CA ASN A 230 -16.81 1.56 15.67
C ASN A 230 -15.76 2.28 14.81
N HIS A 231 -14.62 1.64 14.55
CA HIS A 231 -13.54 2.17 13.73
C HIS A 231 -13.39 1.31 12.48
N LYS A 232 -13.13 1.95 11.33
CA LYS A 232 -12.90 1.23 10.07
C LYS A 232 -11.72 0.28 10.21
N TRP A 233 -11.81 -0.85 9.54
CA TRP A 233 -10.75 -1.85 9.51
C TRP A 233 -10.64 -2.47 8.13
N GLU A 234 -9.55 -3.19 7.87
CA GLU A 234 -9.27 -3.88 6.61
C GLU A 234 -8.72 -5.28 6.92
N ASN A 235 -9.28 -6.30 6.27
CA ASN A 235 -8.72 -7.64 6.25
C ASN A 235 -7.73 -7.76 5.08
N CYS A 236 -6.44 -7.73 5.37
CA CYS A 236 -5.42 -8.06 4.39
C CYS A 236 -5.12 -9.56 4.43
N MET A 237 -5.40 -10.29 3.33
CA MET A 237 -5.20 -11.74 3.23
C MET A 237 -4.52 -12.17 1.93
N THR A 238 -4.00 -13.40 1.91
CA THR A 238 -3.35 -14.01 0.75
C THR A 238 -4.25 -15.00 0.02
N LEU A 239 -4.09 -15.12 -1.31
CA LEU A 239 -4.68 -16.23 -2.07
C LEU A 239 -3.89 -17.52 -1.86
N ASP A 240 -2.56 -17.44 -1.84
CA ASP A 240 -1.68 -18.53 -1.43
C ASP A 240 -1.67 -18.61 0.09
N LYS A 241 -2.02 -19.76 0.68
CA LYS A 241 -2.14 -19.95 2.13
C LYS A 241 -0.81 -19.72 2.86
N SER A 242 0.33 -19.75 2.16
CA SER A 242 1.67 -19.71 2.74
C SER A 242 2.52 -18.50 2.37
N SER A 243 2.16 -17.72 1.34
CA SER A 243 3.02 -16.61 0.87
C SER A 243 2.22 -15.43 0.30
N TRP A 244 2.78 -14.23 0.45
CA TRP A 244 2.33 -13.04 -0.28
C TRP A 244 2.98 -12.94 -1.65
N GLY A 245 4.28 -13.23 -1.72
CA GLY A 245 5.06 -13.26 -2.95
C GLY A 245 4.77 -14.48 -3.83
N PHE A 246 5.12 -14.36 -5.11
CA PHE A 246 5.03 -15.47 -6.05
C PHE A 246 6.01 -16.60 -5.71
N ARG A 247 5.51 -17.83 -5.62
CA ARG A 247 6.32 -19.05 -5.48
C ARG A 247 5.88 -20.12 -6.49
N ARG A 248 6.83 -20.68 -7.24
CA ARG A 248 6.57 -21.56 -8.39
C ARG A 248 6.23 -22.98 -7.99
N GLU A 249 6.66 -23.40 -6.82
CA GLU A 249 6.41 -24.72 -6.25
C GLU A 249 5.03 -24.84 -5.59
N ALA A 250 4.24 -23.75 -5.57
CA ALA A 250 2.86 -23.78 -5.10
C ALA A 250 2.02 -24.77 -5.90
N LYS A 251 1.23 -25.56 -5.19
CA LYS A 251 0.23 -26.45 -5.76
C LYS A 251 -1.16 -25.83 -5.66
N LEU A 252 -2.12 -26.35 -6.43
CA LEU A 252 -3.50 -25.87 -6.39
C LEU A 252 -4.11 -25.92 -4.96
N GLU A 253 -3.76 -26.95 -4.18
CA GLU A 253 -4.22 -27.11 -2.78
C GLU A 253 -3.70 -26.02 -1.83
N ASP A 254 -2.58 -25.38 -2.19
CA ASP A 254 -2.00 -24.30 -1.41
C ASP A 254 -2.74 -22.98 -1.60
N TYR A 255 -3.60 -22.87 -2.62
CA TYR A 255 -4.42 -21.68 -2.83
C TYR A 255 -5.78 -21.83 -2.14
N LEU A 256 -6.34 -20.69 -1.72
CA LEU A 256 -7.74 -20.61 -1.33
C LEU A 256 -8.62 -20.92 -2.56
N THR A 257 -9.60 -21.77 -2.34
CA THR A 257 -10.68 -21.99 -3.29
C THR A 257 -11.54 -20.73 -3.41
N ILE A 258 -12.27 -20.61 -4.52
CA ILE A 258 -13.22 -19.50 -4.69
C ILE A 258 -14.26 -19.45 -3.56
N HIS A 259 -14.66 -20.62 -3.03
CA HIS A 259 -15.60 -20.68 -1.91
C HIS A 259 -15.01 -20.13 -0.61
N GLU A 260 -13.75 -20.44 -0.32
CA GLU A 260 -13.04 -19.87 0.84
C GLU A 260 -12.88 -18.35 0.69
N VAL A 261 -12.47 -17.87 -0.50
CA VAL A 261 -12.34 -16.43 -0.77
C VAL A 261 -13.68 -15.71 -0.58
N LEU A 262 -14.76 -16.21 -1.16
CA LEU A 262 -16.09 -15.61 -1.03
C LEU A 262 -16.59 -15.63 0.41
N THR A 263 -16.31 -16.70 1.16
CA THR A 263 -16.65 -16.78 2.59
C THR A 263 -15.93 -15.69 3.38
N ILE A 264 -14.62 -15.53 3.19
CA ILE A 264 -13.85 -14.51 3.90
C ILE A 264 -14.32 -13.10 3.55
N MET A 265 -14.63 -12.84 2.27
CA MET A 265 -15.17 -11.55 1.83
C MET A 265 -16.52 -11.27 2.49
N ALA A 266 -17.43 -12.23 2.51
CA ALA A 266 -18.74 -12.08 3.13
C ALA A 266 -18.65 -11.86 4.65
N GLU A 267 -17.80 -12.62 5.35
CA GLU A 267 -17.56 -12.46 6.78
C GLU A 267 -16.95 -11.09 7.11
N THR A 268 -16.06 -10.59 6.25
CA THR A 268 -15.44 -9.27 6.42
C THR A 268 -16.50 -8.17 6.30
N GLU A 269 -17.33 -8.21 5.26
CA GLU A 269 -18.39 -7.20 5.04
C GLU A 269 -19.46 -7.18 6.15
N ILE A 270 -19.77 -8.32 6.77
CA ILE A 270 -20.75 -8.38 7.87
C ILE A 270 -20.29 -7.56 9.10
N TYR A 271 -18.99 -7.32 9.25
CA TYR A 271 -18.42 -6.60 10.38
C TYR A 271 -17.82 -5.24 10.00
N LEU A 272 -18.01 -4.76 8.76
CA LEU A 272 -17.53 -3.47 8.25
C LEU A 272 -18.50 -2.30 8.44
#